data_AF-A0A842W829-F1
#
_entry.id   AF-A0A842W829-F1
#
_cell.length_a   1.000
_cell.length_b   1.000
_cell.length_c   1.000
_cell.angle_alpha   90.00
_cell.angle_beta   90.00
_cell.angle_gamma   90.00
#
_symmetry.space_group_name_H-M   'P 1'
#
loop_
_entity.id
_entity.type
_entity.pdbx_description
1 polymer ?
#
loop_
_entity_poly.entity_id
_entity_poly.type
_entity_poly.pdbx_seq_one_letter_code
_entity_poly.pdbx_strand_id
1 'polypeptide(L)'
;MRRIWIIGILTGILLILTGCEALTGFLTFEEPVRSCSPNITIASFNIRKFSDNSRNDAELEKIASVLKQFDLIAIQEVIGDTNILDRTVEKMPGYNFIVSSRVGNIQKERYAFIFNEKISLVGEPKVYYDKFDKFIREPYVASFKADEFDFDIFTVHILYGDSAFDREGEIRQIASVYEYYQENNAVENDLILTGDFNTQP
;
A
#
# COMPACT_ATOMS: atom_id res chain seq x y z
N MET A 1 -12.09 -9.13 -17.30
CA MET A 1 -12.36 -10.04 -16.16
C MET A 1 -11.93 -9.28 -14.93
N ARG A 2 -12.83 -8.95 -14.01
CA ARG A 2 -12.53 -8.07 -12.85
C ARG A 2 -11.67 -8.83 -11.85
N ARG A 3 -10.52 -8.29 -11.44
CA ARG A 3 -9.62 -8.92 -10.47
C ARG A 3 -9.51 -8.02 -9.23
N ILE A 4 -9.55 -8.64 -8.06
CA ILE A 4 -9.50 -7.96 -6.76
C ILE A 4 -8.33 -8.57 -6.00
N TRP A 5 -7.39 -7.72 -5.55
CA TRP A 5 -6.25 -8.13 -4.75
C TRP A 5 -6.24 -7.35 -3.43
N ILE A 6 -6.30 -8.05 -2.30
CA ILE A 6 -6.20 -7.46 -0.96
C ILE A 6 -4.86 -7.88 -0.36
N ILE A 7 -4.03 -6.91 0.00
CA ILE A 7 -2.73 -7.12 0.67
C ILE A 7 -2.82 -6.52 2.08
N GLY A 8 -3.20 -7.33 3.06
CA GLY A 8 -3.18 -6.96 4.47
C GLY A 8 -1.86 -7.34 5.14
N ILE A 9 -1.42 -6.55 6.12
CA ILE A 9 -0.32 -6.93 7.01
C ILE A 9 -0.89 -7.69 8.19
N LEU A 10 -0.30 -8.86 8.49
CA LEU A 10 -0.32 -9.44 9.83
C LEU A 10 1.10 -9.70 10.36
N THR A 11 2.05 -8.88 9.92
CA THR A 11 3.51 -9.10 9.83
C THR A 11 3.92 -9.80 8.52
N GLY A 12 4.44 -9.01 7.57
CA GLY A 12 5.15 -9.49 6.37
C GLY A 12 4.37 -10.42 5.43
N ILE A 13 3.45 -9.87 4.63
CA ILE A 13 2.86 -10.60 3.49
C ILE A 13 3.48 -10.05 2.19
N LEU A 14 4.14 -10.95 1.45
CA LEU A 14 4.66 -10.79 0.10
C LEU A 14 3.59 -11.29 -0.88
N LEU A 15 3.11 -10.43 -1.78
CA LEU A 15 2.27 -10.85 -2.90
C LEU A 15 3.09 -10.82 -4.19
N ILE A 16 3.14 -11.95 -4.89
CA ILE A 16 3.72 -12.05 -6.24
C ILE A 16 2.57 -11.93 -7.23
N LEU A 17 2.51 -10.84 -8.01
CA LEU A 17 1.54 -10.72 -9.09
C LEU A 17 2.14 -11.35 -10.36
N THR A 18 1.64 -12.54 -10.69
CA THR A 18 1.88 -13.21 -11.98
C THR A 18 0.72 -12.93 -12.94
N GLY A 19 1.01 -12.38 -14.12
CA GLY A 19 0.03 -12.01 -15.14
C GLY A 19 -0.77 -13.15 -15.81
N CYS A 20 -0.81 -14.38 -15.27
CA CYS A 20 -1.53 -15.48 -15.90
C CYS A 20 -2.14 -16.45 -14.87
N GLU A 21 -3.47 -16.60 -14.93
CA GLU A 21 -4.39 -17.55 -14.28
C GLU A 21 -4.38 -17.76 -12.74
N ALA A 22 -5.60 -17.81 -12.20
CA ALA A 22 -5.90 -18.06 -10.79
C ALA A 22 -5.76 -19.56 -10.45
N LEU A 23 -4.98 -19.89 -9.43
CA LEU A 23 -5.02 -21.21 -8.80
C LEU A 23 -5.48 -21.06 -7.34
N THR A 24 -6.68 -21.55 -7.08
CA THR A 24 -7.22 -21.86 -5.75
C THR A 24 -6.43 -23.05 -5.18
N GLY A 25 -5.65 -22.84 -4.12
CA GLY A 25 -4.91 -23.93 -3.46
C GLY A 25 -4.40 -23.54 -2.08
N PHE A 26 -4.59 -24.44 -1.11
CA PHE A 26 -4.12 -24.35 0.27
C PHE A 26 -2.59 -24.18 0.36
N LEU A 27 -2.14 -23.40 1.36
CA LEU A 27 -0.77 -23.04 1.64
C LEU A 27 0.16 -24.26 1.81
N THR A 28 0.85 -24.64 0.75
CA THR A 28 2.16 -25.29 0.80
C THR A 28 3.18 -24.30 0.26
N PHE A 29 4.25 -24.05 1.02
CA PHE A 29 5.42 -23.30 0.57
C PHE A 29 6.09 -24.09 -0.58
N GLU A 30 5.65 -23.85 -1.81
CA GLU A 30 6.41 -24.23 -3.01
C GLU A 30 7.16 -23.00 -3.51
N GLU A 31 8.46 -23.20 -3.81
CA GLU A 31 9.34 -22.24 -4.45
C GLU A 31 8.64 -21.57 -5.65
N PRO A 32 8.76 -20.24 -5.84
CA PRO A 32 8.06 -19.55 -6.91
C PRO A 32 8.47 -20.13 -8.26
N VAL A 33 7.52 -20.78 -8.94
CA VAL A 33 7.68 -21.22 -10.32
C VAL A 33 7.97 -19.96 -11.14
N ARG A 34 9.15 -19.91 -11.78
CA ARG A 34 9.53 -18.83 -12.69
C ARG A 34 8.59 -18.84 -13.89
N SER A 35 7.51 -18.06 -13.81
CA SER A 35 6.69 -17.66 -14.96
C SER A 35 7.52 -16.73 -15.86
N CYS A 36 7.48 -16.95 -17.18
CA CYS A 36 8.21 -16.16 -18.19
C CYS A 36 7.61 -14.76 -18.46
N SER A 37 6.78 -14.23 -17.56
CA SER A 37 6.30 -12.85 -17.59
C SER A 37 7.03 -12.01 -16.54
N PRO A 38 7.27 -10.71 -16.75
CA PRO A 38 7.83 -9.86 -15.72
C PRO A 38 6.85 -9.82 -14.54
N ASN A 39 7.23 -10.44 -13.43
CA ASN A 39 6.47 -10.37 -12.18
C ASN A 39 6.84 -9.08 -11.46
N ILE A 40 5.84 -8.38 -10.94
CA ILE A 40 6.05 -7.30 -9.99
C ILE A 40 5.73 -7.78 -8.57
N THR A 41 6.50 -7.27 -7.62
CA THR A 41 6.35 -7.56 -6.21
C THR A 41 5.85 -6.33 -5.47
N ILE A 42 4.74 -6.47 -4.75
CA ILE A 42 4.10 -5.37 -4.01
C ILE A 42 4.08 -5.72 -2.53
N ALA A 43 4.42 -4.74 -1.69
CA ALA A 43 4.32 -4.83 -0.24
C ALA A 43 3.49 -3.70 0.35
N SER A 44 2.95 -3.97 1.53
CA SER A 44 2.46 -2.95 2.44
C SER A 44 3.26 -3.06 3.73
N PHE A 45 3.71 -1.94 4.30
CA PHE A 45 4.47 -1.91 5.53
C PHE A 45 4.08 -0.73 6.44
N ASN A 46 3.38 -1.04 7.53
CA ASN A 46 3.24 -0.13 8.66
C ASN A 46 4.56 -0.14 9.44
N ILE A 47 5.34 0.94 9.30
CA ILE A 47 6.58 1.14 10.06
C ILE A 47 6.25 2.03 11.25
N ARG A 48 6.07 1.41 12.41
CA ARG A 48 5.69 2.09 13.66
C ARG A 48 6.46 3.40 13.85
N LYS A 49 5.72 4.51 13.87
CA LYS A 49 6.21 5.88 14.03
C LYS A 49 7.44 6.22 13.17
N PHE A 50 7.35 6.01 11.86
CA PHE A 50 8.51 6.02 10.97
C PHE A 50 9.37 7.28 11.06
N SER A 51 8.76 8.48 11.12
CA SER A 51 9.47 9.77 11.11
C SER A 51 9.51 10.54 12.44
N ASP A 52 9.05 9.95 13.56
CA ASP A 52 8.98 10.61 14.88
C ASP A 52 10.35 10.64 15.61
N ASN A 53 11.42 11.06 14.92
CA ASN A 53 12.83 10.99 15.37
C ASN A 53 13.26 9.60 15.90
N SER A 54 12.55 8.56 15.47
CA SER A 54 12.64 7.23 16.06
C SER A 54 13.71 6.36 15.40
N ARG A 55 14.31 6.81 14.30
CA ARG A 55 15.21 6.02 13.45
C ARG A 55 16.55 6.70 13.21
N ASN A 56 17.63 5.98 13.52
CA ASN A 56 18.98 6.33 13.09
C ASN A 56 19.32 5.71 11.72
N ASP A 57 20.45 6.12 11.12
CA ASP A 57 20.86 5.62 9.80
C ASP A 57 21.05 4.11 9.74
N ALA A 58 21.54 3.48 10.81
CA ALA A 58 21.74 2.03 10.84
C ALA A 58 20.42 1.25 10.86
N GLU A 59 19.38 1.80 11.49
CA GLU A 59 18.01 1.25 11.39
C GLU A 59 17.42 1.46 9.99
N LEU A 60 17.65 2.63 9.39
CA LEU A 60 17.21 2.89 8.02
C LEU A 60 17.89 1.97 7.00
N GLU A 61 19.16 1.61 7.18
CA GLU A 61 19.83 0.60 6.34
C GLU A 61 19.12 -0.77 6.42
N LYS A 62 18.72 -1.17 7.63
CA LYS A 62 17.97 -2.43 7.82
C LYS A 62 16.59 -2.36 7.16
N ILE A 63 15.86 -1.27 7.37
CA ILE A 63 14.55 -1.04 6.73
C ILE A 63 14.72 -1.06 5.21
N ALA A 64 15.65 -0.29 4.65
CA ALA A 64 15.95 -0.24 3.23
C ALA A 64 16.30 -1.63 2.67
N SER A 65 17.07 -2.44 3.40
CA SER A 65 17.41 -3.82 2.98
C SER A 65 16.18 -4.71 2.81
N VAL A 66 15.15 -4.51 3.65
CA VAL A 66 13.88 -5.23 3.53
C VAL A 66 13.07 -4.68 2.35
N LEU A 67 12.98 -3.36 2.22
CA LEU A 67 12.20 -2.67 1.18
C LEU A 67 12.71 -2.97 -0.24
N LYS A 68 14.02 -3.12 -0.45
CA LYS A 68 14.64 -3.44 -1.75
C LYS A 68 14.21 -4.77 -2.37
N GLN A 69 13.52 -5.63 -1.61
CA GLN A 69 13.00 -6.89 -2.12
C GLN A 69 11.71 -6.71 -2.96
N PHE A 70 11.12 -5.51 -2.95
CA PHE A 70 9.86 -5.21 -3.58
C PHE A 70 10.00 -4.11 -4.64
N ASP A 71 9.12 -4.14 -5.64
CA ASP A 71 9.11 -3.15 -6.73
C ASP A 71 8.23 -1.93 -6.39
N LEU A 72 7.16 -2.14 -5.62
CA LEU A 72 6.26 -1.08 -5.10
C LEU A 72 5.89 -1.37 -3.65
N ILE A 73 6.02 -0.38 -2.78
CA ILE A 73 5.75 -0.50 -1.35
C ILE A 73 4.83 0.62 -0.88
N ALA A 74 3.71 0.24 -0.27
CA ALA A 74 2.86 1.15 0.51
C ALA A 74 3.39 1.27 1.95
N ILE A 75 3.68 2.48 2.41
CA ILE A 75 4.16 2.76 3.77
C ILE A 75 3.08 3.53 4.53
N GLN A 76 2.77 3.06 5.75
CA GLN A 76 1.90 3.73 6.71
C GLN A 76 2.71 4.30 7.89
N GLU A 77 2.08 5.15 8.71
CA GLU A 77 2.69 5.82 9.87
C GLU A 77 3.90 6.71 9.56
N VAL A 78 3.90 7.41 8.41
CA VAL A 78 4.84 8.52 8.15
C VAL A 78 4.40 9.75 8.95
N ILE A 79 4.87 9.86 10.18
CA ILE A 79 4.46 10.89 11.15
C ILE A 79 5.49 12.03 11.21
N GLY A 80 5.03 13.28 11.09
CA GLY A 80 5.90 14.44 11.28
C GLY A 80 6.63 14.86 10.00
N ASP A 81 7.97 14.73 10.00
CA ASP A 81 8.86 15.14 8.90
C ASP A 81 8.95 14.05 7.82
N THR A 82 8.97 14.44 6.56
CA THR A 82 9.13 13.52 5.42
C THR A 82 10.58 13.26 5.04
N ASN A 83 11.54 13.99 5.62
CA ASN A 83 12.99 13.78 5.39
C ASN A 83 13.43 12.32 5.64
N ILE A 84 12.72 11.59 6.50
CA ILE A 84 13.00 10.15 6.71
C ILE A 84 12.85 9.33 5.41
N LEU A 85 11.91 9.71 4.53
CA LEU A 85 11.70 9.06 3.24
C LEU A 85 12.90 9.34 2.33
N ASP A 86 13.36 10.58 2.26
CA ASP A 86 14.56 10.95 1.50
C ASP A 86 15.77 10.14 1.96
N ARG A 87 16.06 10.14 3.27
CA ARG A 87 17.17 9.35 3.87
C ARG A 87 17.05 7.84 3.64
N THR A 88 15.82 7.33 3.55
CA THR A 88 15.58 5.90 3.27
C THR A 88 15.81 5.59 1.80
N VAL A 89 15.30 6.43 0.90
CA VAL A 89 15.42 6.27 -0.55
C VAL A 89 16.84 6.53 -1.03
N GLU A 90 17.62 7.41 -0.38
CA GLU A 90 19.06 7.57 -0.62
C GLU A 90 19.84 6.25 -0.45
N LYS A 91 19.36 5.37 0.45
CA LYS A 91 19.94 4.04 0.68
C LYS A 91 19.45 3.01 -0.34
N MET A 92 18.50 3.38 -1.19
CA MET A 92 17.86 2.54 -2.20
C MET A 92 18.02 3.13 -3.61
N PRO A 93 19.23 3.07 -4.20
CA PRO A 93 19.45 3.58 -5.55
C PRO A 93 18.48 2.96 -6.56
N GLY A 94 17.89 3.78 -7.43
CA GLY A 94 16.86 3.38 -8.40
C GLY A 94 15.42 3.51 -7.89
N TYR A 95 15.23 3.76 -6.60
CA TYR A 95 13.89 3.98 -6.04
C TYR A 95 13.55 5.47 -6.00
N ASN A 96 12.25 5.75 -6.06
CA ASN A 96 11.65 7.05 -5.83
C ASN A 96 10.43 6.88 -4.91
N PHE A 97 9.86 7.98 -4.43
CA PHE A 97 8.67 7.95 -3.61
C PHE A 97 7.70 9.09 -3.90
N ILE A 98 6.44 8.84 -3.59
CA ILE A 98 5.38 9.86 -3.46
C ILE A 98 4.80 9.79 -2.06
N VAL A 99 4.32 10.92 -1.56
CA VAL A 99 3.79 11.05 -0.20
C VAL A 99 2.47 11.81 -0.22
N SER A 100 1.51 11.36 0.60
CA SER A 100 0.19 11.97 0.70
C SER A 100 0.20 13.28 1.50
N SER A 101 -0.90 14.04 1.44
CA SER A 101 -1.24 15.02 2.48
C SER A 101 -1.42 14.33 3.84
N ARG A 102 -1.37 15.11 4.94
CA ARG A 102 -1.65 14.57 6.28
C ARG A 102 -3.12 14.19 6.39
N VAL A 103 -3.40 12.98 6.85
CA VAL A 103 -4.73 12.44 7.17
C VAL A 103 -4.82 12.13 8.65
N GLY A 104 -6.03 12.10 9.21
CA GLY A 104 -6.24 11.90 10.66
C GLY A 104 -6.85 13.09 11.38
N ASN A 105 -7.73 12.80 12.34
CA ASN A 105 -8.38 13.83 13.17
C ASN A 105 -7.49 14.29 14.34
N ILE A 106 -7.05 13.36 15.20
CA ILE A 106 -6.25 13.65 16.40
C ILE A 106 -4.75 13.48 16.12
N GLN A 107 -4.34 12.27 15.73
CA GLN A 107 -2.97 11.98 15.33
C GLN A 107 -2.90 11.93 13.81
N LYS A 108 -2.19 12.90 13.24
CA LYS A 108 -2.03 13.01 11.79
C LYS A 108 -0.82 12.23 11.32
N GLU A 109 -1.01 11.46 10.26
CA GLU A 109 0.04 10.72 9.57
C GLU A 109 -0.05 10.96 8.06
N ARG A 110 0.96 10.49 7.34
CA ARG A 110 0.96 10.43 5.89
C ARG A 110 1.16 8.99 5.45
N TYR A 111 0.68 8.71 4.26
CA TYR A 111 1.03 7.52 3.52
C TYR A 111 2.13 7.85 2.51
N ALA A 112 2.95 6.87 2.17
CA ALA A 112 3.89 6.99 1.07
C ALA A 112 3.85 5.74 0.19
N PHE A 113 4.11 5.93 -1.11
CA PHE A 113 4.48 4.83 -1.99
C PHE A 113 5.93 4.98 -2.37
N ILE A 114 6.72 3.92 -2.16
CA ILE A 114 8.12 3.84 -2.58
C ILE A 114 8.19 2.81 -3.71
N PHE A 115 8.85 3.12 -4.82
CA PHE A 115 8.86 2.26 -6.00
C PHE A 115 10.13 2.41 -6.83
N ASN A 116 10.52 1.34 -7.53
CA ASN A 116 11.72 1.31 -8.38
C ASN A 116 11.41 1.64 -9.86
N GLU A 117 12.43 1.58 -10.70
CA GLU A 117 12.36 1.92 -12.12
C GLU A 117 11.41 1.05 -12.96
N LYS A 118 10.95 -0.10 -12.45
CA LYS A 118 9.97 -0.93 -13.15
C LYS A 118 8.55 -0.36 -13.07
N ILE A 119 8.31 0.56 -12.12
CA ILE A 119 7.00 1.10 -11.81
C ILE A 119 6.97 2.58 -12.16
N SER A 120 6.01 2.97 -12.99
CA SER A 120 5.80 4.37 -13.38
C SER A 120 4.51 4.89 -12.78
N LEU A 121 4.56 6.08 -12.18
CA LEU A 121 3.36 6.79 -11.71
C LEU A 121 2.55 7.30 -12.91
N VAL A 122 1.24 7.07 -12.88
CA VAL A 122 0.28 7.52 -13.88
C VAL A 122 -0.66 8.54 -13.22
N GLY A 123 -0.74 9.75 -13.79
CA GLY A 123 -1.60 10.81 -13.26
C GLY A 123 -1.16 11.34 -11.89
N GLU A 124 -2.10 11.97 -11.18
CA GLU A 124 -1.85 12.57 -9.87
C GLU A 124 -2.39 11.68 -8.74
N PRO A 125 -1.54 11.28 -7.78
CA PRO A 125 -1.99 10.54 -6.62
C PRO A 125 -2.78 11.45 -5.69
N LYS A 126 -3.80 10.90 -5.02
CA LYS A 126 -4.76 11.70 -4.25
C LYS A 126 -5.21 10.97 -3.00
N VAL A 127 -5.47 11.76 -1.95
CA VAL A 127 -6.22 11.29 -0.80
C VAL A 127 -7.71 11.26 -1.19
N TYR A 128 -8.39 10.18 -0.83
CA TYR A 128 -9.81 9.99 -1.12
C TYR A 128 -10.63 11.13 -0.53
N TYR A 129 -11.49 11.74 -1.35
CA TYR A 129 -12.36 12.82 -0.89
C TYR A 129 -13.54 12.25 -0.11
N ASP A 130 -13.47 12.33 1.21
CA ASP A 130 -14.51 11.84 2.09
C ASP A 130 -15.56 12.91 2.40
N LYS A 131 -16.55 13.00 1.51
CA LYS A 131 -17.64 13.97 1.62
C LYS A 131 -18.42 13.90 2.94
N PHE A 132 -18.46 12.73 3.59
CA PHE A 132 -19.34 12.48 4.73
C PHE A 132 -18.57 12.28 6.06
N ASP A 133 -17.27 12.58 6.09
CA ASP A 133 -16.40 12.50 7.28
C ASP A 133 -16.55 11.18 8.04
N LYS A 134 -16.37 10.13 7.26
CA LYS A 134 -16.75 8.75 7.48
C LYS A 134 -15.50 7.92 7.80
N PHE A 135 -14.33 8.33 7.32
CA PHE A 135 -12.99 7.81 7.59
C PHE A 135 -12.29 8.66 8.65
N ILE A 136 -11.58 8.00 9.56
CA ILE A 136 -10.68 8.73 10.46
C ILE A 136 -9.39 9.10 9.74
N ARG A 137 -8.92 8.22 8.86
CA ARG A 137 -7.80 8.46 7.95
C ARG A 137 -8.23 8.07 6.54
N GLU A 138 -8.43 9.06 5.72
CA GLU A 138 -8.91 8.89 4.36
C GLU A 138 -7.89 8.05 3.54
N PRO A 139 -8.33 7.07 2.75
CA PRO A 139 -7.44 6.25 1.91
C PRO A 139 -6.59 7.10 0.97
N TYR A 140 -5.35 6.68 0.71
CA TYR A 140 -4.50 7.28 -0.32
C TYR A 140 -4.43 6.38 -1.55
N VAL A 141 -4.67 6.94 -2.73
CA VAL A 141 -4.70 6.22 -4.00
C VAL A 141 -3.70 6.80 -5.00
N ALA A 142 -3.03 5.91 -5.72
CA ALA A 142 -2.17 6.24 -6.84
C ALA A 142 -2.35 5.21 -7.96
N SER A 143 -2.27 5.68 -9.20
CA SER A 143 -2.29 4.82 -10.38
C SER A 143 -0.85 4.55 -10.82
N PHE A 144 -0.51 3.30 -11.06
CA PHE A 144 0.82 2.91 -11.50
C PHE A 144 0.75 2.06 -12.76
N LYS A 145 1.87 1.99 -13.47
CA LYS A 145 2.05 1.12 -14.62
C LYS A 145 3.36 0.35 -14.50
N ALA A 146 3.29 -0.95 -14.73
CA ALA A 146 4.41 -1.87 -14.84
C ALA A 146 4.38 -2.52 -16.23
N ASP A 147 5.30 -2.11 -17.11
CA ASP A 147 5.31 -2.52 -18.52
C ASP A 147 3.95 -2.25 -19.20
N GLU A 148 3.21 -3.27 -19.64
CA GLU A 148 1.89 -3.13 -20.26
C GLU A 148 0.73 -3.14 -19.25
N PHE A 149 0.98 -3.37 -17.96
CA PHE A 149 -0.03 -3.50 -16.92
C PHE A 149 -0.18 -2.23 -16.09
N ASP A 150 -1.32 -1.56 -16.18
CA ASP A 150 -1.77 -0.49 -15.29
C ASP A 150 -2.66 -1.01 -14.15
N PHE A 151 -2.60 -0.33 -13.01
CA PHE A 151 -3.41 -0.64 -11.83
C PHE A 151 -3.51 0.57 -10.90
N ASP A 152 -4.62 0.64 -10.15
CA ASP A 152 -4.74 1.58 -9.03
C ASP A 152 -4.43 0.86 -7.72
N ILE A 153 -3.62 1.48 -6.87
CA ILE A 153 -3.33 0.97 -5.54
C ILE A 153 -3.85 1.93 -4.47
N PHE A 154 -4.59 1.39 -3.52
CA PHE A 154 -5.07 2.07 -2.32
C PHE A 154 -4.23 1.64 -1.13
N THR A 155 -3.89 2.58 -0.26
CA THR A 155 -3.33 2.29 1.07
C THR A 155 -4.23 2.85 2.16
N VAL A 156 -4.48 2.05 3.19
CA VAL A 156 -5.29 2.40 4.37
C VAL A 156 -4.53 2.10 5.66
N HIS A 157 -4.92 2.78 6.73
CA HIS A 157 -4.53 2.44 8.10
C HIS A 157 -5.75 2.59 9.02
N ILE A 158 -6.48 1.48 9.11
CA ILE A 158 -7.72 1.35 9.89
C ILE A 158 -7.39 1.47 11.37
N LEU A 159 -8.19 2.20 12.15
CA LEU A 159 -7.93 2.26 13.58
C LEU A 159 -8.18 0.92 14.27
N TYR A 160 -7.37 0.64 15.29
CA TYR A 160 -7.72 -0.35 16.30
C TYR A 160 -8.86 0.21 17.15
N GLY A 161 -10.11 -0.08 16.77
CA GLY A 161 -11.28 0.24 17.61
C GLY A 161 -11.32 -0.65 18.86
N ASP A 162 -11.84 -0.11 19.96
CA ASP A 162 -12.09 -0.87 21.21
C ASP A 162 -13.16 -1.96 21.02
N SER A 163 -13.91 -1.92 19.91
CA SER A 163 -14.90 -2.92 19.54
C SER A 163 -14.73 -3.42 18.10
N ALA A 164 -15.13 -4.66 17.83
CA ALA A 164 -15.21 -5.19 16.47
C ALA A 164 -16.17 -4.38 15.57
N PHE A 165 -17.20 -3.76 16.17
CA PHE A 165 -18.21 -2.98 15.47
C PHE A 165 -17.64 -1.73 14.80
N ASP A 166 -16.73 -1.01 15.48
CA ASP A 166 -16.10 0.19 14.93
C ASP A 166 -15.19 -0.16 13.74
N ARG A 167 -14.46 -1.28 13.83
CA ARG A 167 -13.63 -1.79 12.73
C ARG A 167 -14.45 -2.21 11.51
N GLU A 168 -15.57 -2.91 11.73
CA GLU A 168 -16.45 -3.30 10.62
C GLU A 168 -17.06 -2.09 9.89
N GLY A 169 -17.29 -0.99 10.59
CA GLY A 169 -17.78 0.26 9.98
C GLY A 169 -16.79 0.81 8.95
N GLU A 170 -15.52 0.95 9.32
CA GLU A 170 -14.46 1.45 8.43
C GLU A 170 -14.18 0.47 7.28
N ILE A 171 -14.13 -0.85 7.55
CA ILE A 171 -13.95 -1.88 6.51
C ILE A 171 -15.10 -1.85 5.48
N ARG A 172 -16.36 -1.78 5.93
CA ARG A 172 -17.52 -1.68 5.02
C ARG A 172 -17.43 -0.42 4.15
N GLN A 173 -16.89 0.65 4.71
CA GLN A 173 -16.72 1.90 4.00
C GLN A 173 -15.64 1.82 2.93
N ILE A 174 -14.52 1.15 3.22
CA ILE A 174 -13.49 0.85 2.22
C ILE A 174 -14.06 0.02 1.08
N ALA A 175 -14.89 -0.98 1.38
CA ALA A 175 -15.59 -1.75 0.36
C ALA A 175 -16.48 -0.86 -0.53
N SER A 176 -17.24 0.07 0.05
CA SER A 176 -18.03 1.03 -0.73
C SER A 176 -17.18 1.99 -1.58
N VAL A 177 -16.02 2.43 -1.08
CA VAL A 177 -15.08 3.24 -1.87
C VAL A 177 -14.55 2.46 -3.05
N TYR A 178 -14.21 1.19 -2.83
CA TYR A 178 -13.72 0.29 -3.86
C TYR A 178 -14.77 0.01 -4.93
N GLU A 179 -16.01 -0.28 -4.53
CA GLU A 179 -17.16 -0.45 -5.43
C GLU A 179 -17.42 0.83 -6.24
N TYR A 180 -17.45 1.98 -5.58
CA TYR A 180 -17.60 3.28 -6.25
C TYR A 180 -16.51 3.51 -7.29
N TYR A 181 -15.24 3.24 -6.96
CA TYR A 181 -14.13 3.39 -7.91
C TYR A 181 -14.28 2.44 -9.10
N GLN A 182 -14.64 1.17 -8.90
CA GLN A 182 -14.87 0.26 -10.01
C GLN A 182 -16.05 0.69 -10.91
N GLU A 183 -17.10 1.25 -10.34
CA GLU A 183 -18.28 1.68 -11.12
C GLU A 183 -18.04 2.97 -11.90
N ASN A 184 -17.16 3.85 -11.40
CA ASN A 184 -16.95 5.19 -11.95
C ASN A 184 -15.60 5.37 -12.66
N ASN A 185 -14.66 4.43 -12.53
CA ASN A 185 -13.42 4.40 -13.28
C ASN A 185 -13.56 3.45 -14.47
N ALA A 186 -13.98 3.99 -15.63
CA ALA A 186 -14.18 3.19 -16.84
C ALA A 186 -12.87 2.76 -17.52
N VAL A 187 -11.73 3.31 -17.08
CA VAL A 187 -10.42 3.14 -17.73
C VAL A 187 -9.61 2.04 -17.06
N GLU A 188 -9.53 2.02 -15.73
CA GLU A 188 -8.73 1.06 -14.97
C GLU A 188 -9.61 0.25 -14.01
N ASN A 189 -9.48 -1.08 -14.05
CA ASN A 189 -10.29 -2.00 -13.24
C ASN A 189 -9.46 -2.91 -12.33
N ASP A 190 -8.14 -2.92 -12.50
CA ASP A 190 -7.23 -3.65 -11.64
C ASP A 190 -6.91 -2.78 -10.43
N LEU A 191 -7.69 -3.01 -9.36
CA LEU A 191 -7.53 -2.29 -8.10
C LEU A 191 -6.86 -3.20 -7.06
N ILE A 192 -5.88 -2.64 -6.37
CA ILE A 192 -5.15 -3.29 -5.28
C ILE A 192 -5.41 -2.52 -4.00
N LEU A 193 -5.95 -3.20 -2.99
CA LEU A 193 -6.15 -2.60 -1.67
C LEU A 193 -5.08 -3.09 -0.71
N THR A 194 -4.32 -2.17 -0.14
CA THR A 194 -3.21 -2.45 0.77
C THR A 194 -3.36 -1.69 2.07
N GLY A 195 -2.67 -2.14 3.12
CA GLY A 195 -2.59 -1.35 4.35
C GLY A 195 -2.49 -2.16 5.62
N ASP A 196 -2.66 -1.44 6.73
CA ASP A 196 -2.89 -2.02 8.05
C ASP A 196 -4.39 -1.99 8.36
N PHE A 197 -5.00 -3.17 8.39
CA PHE A 197 -6.44 -3.34 8.59
C PHE A 197 -6.81 -3.54 10.07
N ASN A 198 -5.82 -3.73 10.96
CA ASN A 198 -6.06 -4.00 12.39
C ASN A 198 -7.08 -5.13 12.68
N THR A 199 -7.16 -6.12 11.79
CA THR A 199 -7.97 -7.34 11.94
C THR A 199 -7.15 -8.48 12.54
N GLN A 200 -7.80 -9.35 13.32
CA GLN A 200 -7.19 -10.63 13.72
C GLN A 200 -7.03 -11.53 12.47
N PRO A 201 -6.02 -12.43 12.45
CA PRO A 201 -5.82 -13.36 11.34
C PRO A 201 -6.98 -14.33 11.14
#